data_AF-A0A7J2MTI0-F1
#
_entry.id   AF-A0A7J2MTI0-F1
#
_cell.length_a   1.000
_cell.length_b   1.000
_cell.length_c   1.000
_cell.angle_alpha   90.00
_cell.angle_beta   90.00
_cell.angle_gamma   90.00
#
_symmetry.space_group_name_H-M   'P 1'
#
loop_
_entity.id
_entity.type
_entity.pdbx_description
1 polymer ?
#
loop_
_entity_poly.entity_id
_entity_poly.type
_entity_poly.pdbx_seq_one_letter_code
_entity_poly.pdbx_strand_id
1 'polypeptide(L)' 'RGLLLPQVPVEWNWDVEEFLSQTCMKAGLPPDAWFEKNTKIYRFSGQIFAEKEPHGEIEERRIDREGN' A
#
# COMPACT_ATOMS: atom_id res chain seq x y z
N ARG A 1 -4.43 5.31 14.17
CA ARG A 1 -3.26 4.64 13.52
C ARG A 1 -3.76 3.94 12.28
N GLY A 2 -3.15 4.18 11.12
CA GLY A 2 -3.55 3.57 9.83
C GLY A 2 -2.39 2.81 9.21
N LEU A 3 -2.71 1.83 8.36
CA LEU A 3 -1.73 1.05 7.60
C LEU A 3 -2.36 0.59 6.27
N LEU A 4 -1.62 0.79 5.18
CA LEU A 4 -1.91 0.23 3.88
C LEU A 4 -0.78 -0.69 3.46
N LEU A 5 -1.12 -1.78 2.77
CA LEU A 5 -0.15 -2.76 2.31
C LEU A 5 0.52 -2.29 1.01
N PRO A 6 1.73 -2.78 0.68
CA PRO A 6 2.49 -2.35 -0.50
C PRO A 6 1.74 -2.53 -1.83
N GLN A 7 0.84 -3.51 -1.94
CA GLN A 7 0.06 -3.73 -3.16
C GLN A 7 -0.99 -2.66 -3.46
N VAL A 8 -1.53 -2.04 -2.41
CA VAL A 8 -2.70 -1.15 -2.54
C VAL A 8 -2.43 0.02 -3.47
N PRO A 9 -1.35 0.83 -3.31
CA PRO A 9 -1.12 1.95 -4.22
C PRO A 9 -0.86 1.51 -5.67
N VAL A 10 -0.41 0.28 -5.91
CA VAL A 10 -0.20 -0.22 -7.28
C VAL A 10 -1.53 -0.65 -7.91
N GLU A 11 -2.35 -1.42 -7.20
CA GLU A 11 -3.68 -1.86 -7.67
C GLU A 11 -4.63 -0.70 -7.97
N TRP A 12 -4.51 0.40 -7.21
CA TRP A 12 -5.34 1.59 -7.37
C TRP A 12 -4.70 2.67 -8.25
N ASN A 13 -3.52 2.39 -8.81
CA ASN A 13 -2.73 3.33 -9.61
C ASN A 13 -2.49 4.69 -8.92
N TRP A 14 -2.21 4.64 -7.61
CA TRP A 14 -1.92 5.82 -6.82
C TRP A 14 -0.46 6.25 -6.94
N ASP A 15 -0.27 7.56 -7.01
CA ASP A 15 1.04 8.16 -6.81
C ASP A 15 1.43 8.18 -5.32
N VAL A 16 2.58 8.80 -5.01
CA VAL A 16 3.09 8.84 -3.64
C VAL A 16 2.23 9.74 -2.74
N GLU A 17 1.73 10.86 -3.26
CA GLU A 17 0.94 11.82 -2.49
C GLU A 17 -0.46 11.26 -2.21
N GLU A 18 -1.07 10.60 -3.19
CA GLU A 18 -2.33 9.87 -3.03
C GLU A 18 -2.17 8.75 -1.99
N PHE A 19 -1.08 7.97 -2.04
CA PHE A 19 -0.85 6.90 -1.07
C PHE A 19 -0.70 7.42 0.36
N LEU A 20 0.04 8.52 0.56
CA LEU A 20 0.18 9.16 1.86
C LEU A 20 -1.16 9.71 2.36
N SER A 21 -1.93 10.33 1.47
CA SER A 21 -3.22 10.93 1.80
C SER A 21 -4.26 9.87 2.19
N GLN A 22 -4.33 8.77 1.44
CA GLN A 22 -5.19 7.62 1.74
C GLN A 22 -4.76 6.92 3.04
N THR A 23 -3.46 6.86 3.34
CA THR A 23 -2.96 6.33 4.61
C THR A 23 -3.39 7.21 5.79
N CYS A 24 -3.37 8.53 5.64
CA CYS A 24 -3.87 9.47 6.65
C CYS A 24 -5.37 9.28 6.89
N MET A 25 -6.18 9.21 5.83
CA MET A 25 -7.61 8.95 5.93
C MET A 25 -7.90 7.62 6.62
N LYS A 26 -7.16 6.55 6.29
CA LYS A 26 -7.26 5.25 6.96
C LYS A 26 -6.87 5.29 8.45
N ALA A 27 -6.04 6.24 8.85
CA ALA A 27 -5.69 6.49 10.25
C ALA A 27 -6.75 7.29 11.02
N GLY A 28 -7.79 7.78 10.33
CA GLY A 28 -8.80 8.70 10.87
C GLY A 28 -8.36 10.16 10.89
N LEU A 29 -7.36 10.53 10.08
CA LEU A 29 -6.78 11.87 10.02
C LEU A 29 -7.19 12.60 8.73
N PRO A 30 -7.09 13.94 8.68
CA PRO A 30 -7.18 14.69 7.43
C PRO A 30 -6.22 14.14 6.35
N PRO A 31 -6.58 14.21 5.07
CA PRO A 31 -5.76 13.66 3.98
C PRO A 31 -4.37 14.31 3.87
N ASP A 32 -4.23 15.56 4.32
CA ASP A 32 -2.99 16.33 4.34
C ASP A 32 -2.23 16.22 5.68
N ALA A 33 -2.68 15.38 6.61
CA ALA A 33 -2.04 15.25 7.93
C ALA A 33 -0.57 14.78 7.85
N TRP A 34 -0.12 14.22 6.73
CA TRP A 34 1.28 13.85 6.50
C TRP A 34 2.23 15.05 6.38
N PHE A 35 1.70 16.27 6.20
CA PHE A 35 2.47 17.52 6.29
C PHE A 35 2.70 17.99 7.74
N GLU A 36 1.93 17.47 8.70
CA GLU A 36 2.02 17.90 10.09
C GLU A 36 3.27 17.34 10.78
N LYS A 37 4.01 18.20 11.48
CA LYS A 37 5.24 17.81 12.21
C LYS A 37 5.02 16.72 13.27
N ASN A 38 3.80 16.59 13.76
CA ASN A 38 3.45 15.59 14.78
C ASN A 38 3.02 14.24 14.17
N THR A 39 2.83 14.17 12.85
CA THR A 39 2.46 12.93 12.16
C THR A 39 3.71 12.08 11.94
N LYS A 40 3.67 10.85 12.44
CA LYS A 40 4.76 9.88 12.28
C LYS A 40 4.44 8.93 11.13
N ILE A 41 5.28 8.97 10.11
CA ILE A 41 5.18 8.09 8.93
C ILE A 41 6.21 6.98 9.06
N TYR A 42 5.78 5.75 8.84
CA TYR A 42 6.64 4.56 8.83
C TYR A 42 6.42 3.81 7.52
N ARG A 43 7.47 3.19 6.99
CA ARG A 43 7.41 2.34 5.79
C ARG A 43 7.86 0.92 6.11
N PHE A 44 7.29 -0.03 5.39
CA PHE A 44 7.68 -1.44 5.43
C PHE A 44 7.56 -2.03 4.02
N SER A 45 8.21 -3.16 3.81
CA SER A 45 8.09 -3.97 2.59
C SER A 45 7.64 -5.39 2.96
N GLY A 46 7.27 -6.17 1.96
CA GLY A 46 6.87 -7.57 2.11
C GLY A 46 7.05 -8.35 0.82
N GLN A 47 6.93 -9.66 0.92
CA GLN A 47 6.87 -10.60 -0.20
C GLN A 47 5.45 -11.16 -0.27
N ILE A 48 4.93 -11.33 -1.47
CA ILE A 48 3.55 -11.78 -1.68
C ILE A 48 3.60 -13.13 -2.36
N PHE A 49 2.95 -14.11 -1.73
CA PHE A 49 2.77 -15.45 -2.26
C PHE A 49 1.27 -15.71 -2.39
N ALA A 50 0.83 -16.24 -3.53
CA ALA A 50 -0.57 -16.49 -3.80
C ALA A 50 -0.76 -17.77 -4.61
N GLU A 51 -1.92 -18.41 -4.43
CA GLU A 51 -2.34 -19.54 -5.25
C GLU A 51 -2.63 -19.09 -6.70
N LYS A 52 -2.23 -19.88 -7.69
CA LYS A 52 -2.60 -19.68 -9.11
C LYS A 52 -4.09 -19.96 -9.35
N GLU A 53 -4.62 -20.95 -8.66
CA GLU A 53 -6.02 -21.41 -8.68
C GLU A 53 -6.38 -21.95 -7.29
N PRO A 54 -7.66 -22.01 -6.88
CA PRO A 54 -8.03 -22.46 -5.54
C PRO A 54 -7.42 -23.82 -5.19
N HIS A 55 -6.62 -23.88 -4.12
CA HIS A 55 -5.88 -25.07 -3.68
C HIS A 55 -4.80 -25.58 -4.67
N GLY A 56 -4.34 -24.73 -5.60
CA GLY A 56 -3.31 -25.05 -6.58
C GLY A 56 -1.89 -24.70 -6.16
N GLU A 57 -1.00 -24.53 -7.14
CA GLU A 57 0.39 -24.12 -6.88
C GLU A 57 0.48 -22.70 -6.31
N ILE A 58 1.43 -22.49 -5.39
CA ILE A 58 1.78 -21.18 -4.83
C ILE A 58 2.88 -20.55 -5.68
N GLU A 59 2.69 -19.30 -6.08
CA GLU A 59 3.71 -18.49 -6.76
C GLU A 59 4.00 -17.18 -6.01
N GLU A 60 5.24 -16.69 -6.13
CA GLU A 60 5.60 -15.35 -5.66
C GLU A 60 5.10 -14.31 -6.67
N ARG A 61 4.28 -13.36 -6.23
CA ARG A 61 3.79 -12.26 -7.04
C ARG A 61 4.65 -11.02 -6.82
N ARG A 62 5.29 -10.57 -7.90
CA ARG A 62 5.95 -9.26 -7.94
C ARG A 62 4.90 -8.18 -8.20
N ILE A 63 5.02 -7.09 -7.46
CA ILE A 63 4.12 -5.94 -7.61
C ILE A 63 4.99 -4.76 -8.00
N ASP A 64 5.15 -4.66 -9.31
CA ASP A 64 5.97 -3.66 -9.94
C ASP A 64 5.00 -2.68 -10.63
N ARG A 65 5.31 -1.37 -10.62
CA ARG A 65 4.51 -0.37 -11.37
C ARG A 65 4.54 -0.63 -12.89
N GLU A 66 5.49 -1.43 -13.38
CA GLU A 66 5.55 -1.88 -14.76
C GLU A 66 4.90 -3.26 -14.86
N GLY A 67 3.60 -3.25 -15.15
CA GLY A 67 2.77 -4.44 -15.30
C GLY A 67 1.53 -4.17 -16.14
N ASN A 68 1.66 -3.35 -17.19
CA ASN A 68 0.86 -3.41 -18.41
C ASN A 68 1.62 -2.77 -19.58
#